data_AF-A0A2Z6SBP3-F1
#
_entry.id   AF-A0A2Z6SBP3-F1
#
_cell.length_a   1.000
_cell.length_b   1.000
_cell.length_c   1.000
_cell.angle_alpha   90.00
_cell.angle_beta   90.00
_cell.angle_gamma   90.00
#
_symmetry.space_group_name_H-M   'P 1'
#
loop_
_entity.id
_entity.type
_entity.pdbx_description
1 polymer ?
#
loop_
_entity_poly.entity_id
_entity_poly.type
_entity_poly.pdbx_seq_one_letter_code
_entity_poly.pdbx_strand_id
1 'polypeptide(L)'
;MPSLDIEMEPMIIENNDEKTPLLPILKTYVITTPKSAKKGFFSKITSYLPESTLPYINNLSNLLIQIKNKLPLSKLPKLSSSSFSKKRLLIYFTLLNLFFLYRYINGGPFHPLSCQMIGLGCPSNIIGGFTTPEFSDVRQVFLKNFEDGQEVGAQVSVYYNNDLVVDLSCGFADVSTGKPYDETTLQLVFSSTKVLSGIVVARLVEQGLLDYHSPISNYWPEFAQGGKENVTLLDLMVHRAGVGYIDSFDISVHDLYDLDQFSEILAKQPHNFNGVPKRAYHGISRGWYLNEIVRRVDPRHRTIGRIVSEEIVPQYDIEFYLSTNKLFNDRLSNIYTYPLVRMLSKMILPEKFLSEPLHPIFFQMMDQSSDAYKSLILTAPDRTQQPQDWNHLDMLMPEGPSYNGVTNSRSMAKLAAIMANKGESLPISTLIPVDENVLPLDIQQNSLLKEPRLMSEETYDLIATRLEPTFDSVLQETITPSVGGFGYFRLEGLEDVEFLGWGGSGGSIFLWNQELKIGFSYVMNAFHTALLGDKRSLGLLRKVVDIVKEQQQKN
;
A
#
# COMPACT_ATOMS: atom_id res chain seq x y z
N MET A 1 -41.88 -3.61 46.24
CA MET A 1 -42.96 -2.76 45.70
C MET A 1 -42.73 -2.57 44.20
N PRO A 2 -43.79 -2.52 43.38
CA PRO A 2 -43.92 -3.36 42.20
C PRO A 2 -43.95 -2.62 40.85
N SER A 3 -43.77 -3.42 39.79
CA SER A 3 -44.42 -3.41 38.45
C SER A 3 -44.63 -2.11 37.69
N LEU A 4 -44.15 -2.09 36.44
CA LEU A 4 -45.00 -1.72 35.30
C LEU A 4 -44.53 -2.44 34.04
N ASP A 5 -45.28 -3.48 33.69
CA ASP A 5 -45.32 -4.13 32.38
C ASP A 5 -45.90 -3.17 31.34
N ILE A 6 -45.33 -3.16 30.13
CA ILE A 6 -46.08 -2.99 28.89
C ILE A 6 -45.44 -3.90 27.83
N GLU A 7 -46.14 -4.97 27.49
CA GLU A 7 -45.95 -5.75 26.25
C GLU A 7 -46.40 -4.94 25.03
N MET A 8 -45.71 -5.10 23.89
CA MET A 8 -46.38 -5.31 22.60
C MET A 8 -45.48 -6.11 21.64
N GLU A 9 -46.08 -7.14 21.06
CA GLU A 9 -45.58 -8.09 20.06
C GLU A 9 -45.33 -7.49 18.64
N PRO A 10 -44.70 -8.25 17.71
CA PRO A 10 -44.08 -7.73 16.49
C PRO A 10 -45.04 -7.62 15.31
N MET A 11 -44.81 -6.66 14.42
CA MET A 11 -45.41 -6.65 13.08
C MET A 11 -44.40 -7.14 12.04
N ILE A 12 -44.67 -8.32 11.51
CA ILE A 12 -44.17 -8.81 10.21
C ILE A 12 -45.12 -8.28 9.13
N ILE A 13 -44.58 -7.74 8.05
CA ILE A 13 -45.25 -7.72 6.74
C ILE A 13 -44.23 -8.15 5.69
N GLU A 14 -44.40 -9.37 5.18
CA GLU A 14 -43.97 -9.79 3.84
C GLU A 14 -45.03 -9.34 2.82
N ASN A 15 -44.64 -8.67 1.74
CA ASN A 15 -44.56 -9.30 0.41
C ASN A 15 -44.29 -8.32 -0.75
N ASN A 16 -43.35 -8.77 -1.57
CA ASN A 16 -43.30 -8.84 -3.04
C ASN A 16 -43.29 -7.60 -3.95
N ASP A 17 -42.22 -7.61 -4.76
CA ASP A 17 -42.15 -7.29 -6.18
C ASP A 17 -42.51 -5.89 -6.66
N GLU A 18 -41.52 -5.00 -6.61
CA GLU A 18 -41.01 -4.35 -7.82
C GLU A 18 -39.60 -3.79 -7.58
N LYS A 19 -38.64 -4.20 -8.42
CA LYS A 19 -37.33 -3.54 -8.51
C LYS A 19 -37.54 -2.13 -9.05
N THR A 20 -37.24 -1.10 -8.26
CA THR A 20 -37.03 0.26 -8.80
C THR A 20 -35.70 0.82 -8.28
N PRO A 21 -34.80 1.34 -9.13
CA PRO A 21 -33.48 1.81 -8.71
C PRO A 21 -33.58 3.10 -7.89
N LEU A 22 -32.69 3.26 -6.92
CA LEU A 22 -32.49 4.44 -6.05
C LEU A 22 -32.08 5.75 -6.77
N LEU A 23 -32.28 5.82 -8.08
CA LEU A 23 -31.76 6.86 -8.97
C LEU A 23 -32.66 8.12 -9.17
N PRO A 24 -33.99 8.14 -8.88
CA PRO A 24 -34.77 9.38 -8.99
C PRO A 24 -34.79 10.25 -7.72
N ILE A 25 -34.55 9.71 -6.52
CA ILE A 25 -34.75 10.46 -5.26
C ILE A 25 -33.66 11.53 -5.03
N LEU A 26 -32.45 11.31 -5.53
CA LEU A 26 -31.32 12.24 -5.34
C LEU A 26 -31.38 13.49 -6.23
N LYS A 27 -32.16 13.49 -7.32
CA LYS A 27 -32.24 14.67 -8.22
C LYS A 27 -33.09 15.80 -7.66
N THR A 28 -33.94 15.55 -6.67
CA THR A 28 -34.87 16.57 -6.14
C THR A 28 -34.51 17.03 -4.73
N TYR A 29 -33.80 16.22 -3.94
CA TYR A 29 -33.69 16.47 -2.49
C TYR A 29 -32.77 17.64 -2.10
N VAL A 30 -31.68 17.90 -2.83
CA VAL A 30 -30.70 18.96 -2.47
C VAL A 30 -31.21 20.36 -2.81
N ILE A 31 -32.19 20.49 -3.70
CA ILE A 31 -32.62 21.79 -4.23
C ILE A 31 -33.91 22.30 -3.56
N THR A 32 -34.71 21.45 -2.90
CA THR A 32 -36.03 21.88 -2.38
C THR A 32 -36.38 21.51 -0.93
N THR A 33 -35.53 20.86 -0.13
CA THR A 33 -35.96 20.44 1.22
C THR A 33 -35.77 21.49 2.34
N PRO A 34 -36.77 21.66 3.23
CA PRO A 34 -36.70 22.57 4.38
C PRO A 34 -35.63 22.18 5.42
N LYS A 35 -35.20 23.16 6.21
CA LYS A 35 -34.17 23.03 7.28
C LYS A 35 -34.39 21.88 8.27
N SER A 36 -35.62 21.42 8.47
CA SER A 36 -35.95 20.30 9.38
C SER A 36 -35.45 18.94 8.88
N ALA A 37 -35.43 18.71 7.56
CA ALA A 37 -34.97 17.44 6.97
C ALA A 37 -33.43 17.30 6.98
N LYS A 38 -32.69 18.42 6.97
CA LYS A 38 -31.22 18.43 7.08
C LYS A 38 -30.73 17.92 8.44
N LYS A 39 -31.49 18.13 9.52
CA LYS A 39 -31.14 17.66 10.87
C LYS A 39 -31.13 16.12 10.96
N GLY A 40 -32.06 15.44 10.27
CA GLY A 40 -32.12 13.98 10.24
C GLY A 40 -30.97 13.34 9.45
N PHE A 41 -30.53 14.00 8.37
CA PHE A 41 -29.39 13.54 7.55
C PHE A 41 -28.06 13.69 8.30
N PHE A 42 -27.82 14.84 8.95
CA PHE A 42 -26.63 15.03 9.78
C PHE A 42 -26.62 14.13 11.02
N SER A 43 -27.78 13.89 11.64
CA SER A 43 -27.95 12.93 12.75
C SER A 43 -27.55 11.50 12.36
N LYS A 44 -27.97 11.05 11.16
CA LYS A 44 -27.58 9.74 10.61
C LYS A 44 -26.09 9.67 10.25
N ILE A 45 -25.47 10.74 9.78
CA ILE A 45 -24.02 10.76 9.52
C ILE A 45 -23.23 10.72 10.84
N THR A 46 -23.68 11.46 11.86
CA THR A 46 -23.02 11.47 13.17
C THR A 46 -23.14 10.13 13.91
N SER A 47 -24.15 9.30 13.62
CA SER A 47 -24.26 7.95 14.19
C SER A 47 -23.31 6.92 13.57
N TYR A 48 -22.65 7.24 12.45
CA TYR A 48 -21.63 6.39 11.82
C TYR A 48 -20.20 6.88 12.08
N LEU A 49 -20.04 7.99 12.81
CA LEU A 49 -18.74 8.57 13.12
C LEU A 49 -18.31 8.12 14.53
N PRO A 50 -17.08 7.60 14.71
CA PRO A 50 -16.57 7.21 16.02
C PRO A 50 -16.60 8.37 17.01
N GLU A 51 -16.82 8.13 18.31
CA GLU A 51 -16.87 9.19 19.33
C GLU A 51 -15.60 10.06 19.36
N SER A 52 -14.46 9.52 18.93
CA SER A 52 -13.18 10.23 18.77
C SER A 52 -13.20 11.37 17.73
N THR A 53 -14.24 11.48 16.89
CA THR A 53 -14.37 12.52 15.86
C THR A 53 -15.22 13.73 16.28
N LEU A 54 -16.01 13.60 17.35
CA LEU A 54 -16.83 14.70 17.92
C LEU A 54 -16.00 15.94 18.31
N PRO A 55 -14.79 15.83 18.88
CA PRO A 55 -13.94 16.98 19.17
C PRO A 55 -13.54 17.77 17.93
N TYR A 56 -13.35 17.11 16.78
CA TYR A 56 -12.94 17.74 15.52
C TYR A 56 -14.09 18.48 14.83
N ILE A 57 -15.31 17.94 14.87
CA ILE A 57 -16.52 18.62 14.39
C ILE A 57 -16.80 19.85 15.24
N ASN A 58 -16.67 19.71 16.56
CA ASN A 58 -16.82 20.83 17.48
C ASN A 58 -15.73 21.89 17.24
N ASN A 59 -14.48 21.49 16.98
CA ASN A 59 -13.40 22.41 16.60
C ASN A 59 -13.65 23.10 15.27
N LEU A 60 -14.19 22.43 14.24
CA LEU A 60 -14.55 23.06 12.98
C LEU A 60 -15.69 24.07 13.17
N SER A 61 -16.69 23.74 13.99
CA SER A 61 -17.79 24.65 14.31
C SER A 61 -17.29 25.86 15.12
N ASN A 62 -16.39 25.63 16.09
CA ASN A 62 -15.78 26.66 16.91
C ASN A 62 -14.82 27.53 16.09
N LEU A 63 -14.08 26.95 15.14
CA LEU A 63 -13.23 27.68 14.20
C LEU A 63 -14.08 28.57 13.28
N LEU A 64 -15.21 28.05 12.76
CA LEU A 64 -16.16 28.84 11.97
C LEU A 64 -16.81 29.97 12.79
N ILE A 65 -17.11 29.73 14.07
CA ILE A 65 -17.62 30.74 15.01
C ILE A 65 -16.52 31.77 15.35
N GLN A 66 -15.28 31.34 15.57
CA GLN A 66 -14.14 32.23 15.82
C GLN A 66 -13.80 33.07 14.60
N ILE A 67 -13.85 32.51 13.39
CA ILE A 67 -13.71 33.24 12.12
C ILE A 67 -14.84 34.28 11.99
N LYS A 68 -16.08 33.90 12.29
CA LYS A 68 -17.24 34.81 12.29
C LYS A 68 -17.10 35.93 13.32
N ASN A 69 -16.54 35.66 14.49
CA ASN A 69 -16.38 36.63 15.58
C ASN A 69 -15.10 37.48 15.47
N LYS A 70 -14.06 37.01 14.77
CA LYS A 70 -12.81 37.75 14.52
C LYS A 70 -12.85 38.61 13.24
N LEU A 71 -13.85 38.46 12.38
CA LEU A 71 -14.13 39.38 11.28
C LEU A 71 -14.94 40.57 11.82
N PRO A 72 -14.36 41.77 11.99
CA PRO A 72 -15.12 42.94 12.39
C PRO A 72 -15.90 43.43 11.17
N LEU A 73 -17.05 42.81 10.89
CA LEU A 73 -17.98 43.24 9.84
C LEU A 73 -18.44 44.70 10.05
N SER A 74 -18.28 45.24 11.26
CA SER A 74 -18.55 46.63 11.64
C SER A 74 -17.43 47.62 11.30
N LYS A 75 -16.22 47.16 10.94
CA LYS A 75 -15.08 48.01 10.51
C LYS A 75 -14.83 47.99 9.00
N LEU A 76 -15.63 47.25 8.23
CA LEU A 76 -15.64 47.40 6.78
C LEU A 76 -16.09 48.83 6.45
N PRO A 77 -15.34 49.60 5.64
CA PRO A 77 -15.76 50.94 5.28
C PRO A 77 -17.17 50.89 4.71
N LYS A 78 -18.07 51.76 5.21
CA LYS A 78 -19.36 51.98 4.56
C LYS A 78 -19.06 52.51 3.16
N LEU A 79 -19.05 51.60 2.19
CA LEU A 79 -18.94 51.94 0.78
C LEU A 79 -20.10 52.89 0.46
N SER A 80 -19.79 54.17 0.33
CA SER A 80 -20.71 55.17 -0.17
C SER A 80 -21.21 54.71 -1.53
N SER A 81 -22.52 54.82 -1.74
CA SER A 81 -23.19 54.44 -2.98
C SER A 81 -22.63 55.20 -4.18
N SER A 82 -21.65 54.60 -4.85
CA SER A 82 -21.36 54.83 -6.26
C SER A 82 -21.20 53.46 -6.93
N SER A 83 -22.14 53.10 -7.80
CA SER A 83 -22.02 52.10 -8.87
C SER A 83 -21.59 50.64 -8.54
N PHE A 84 -21.39 50.25 -7.28
CA PHE A 84 -21.15 48.85 -6.90
C PHE A 84 -22.40 48.23 -6.27
N SER A 85 -23.27 47.66 -7.11
CA SER A 85 -24.51 47.02 -6.65
C SER A 85 -24.18 45.81 -5.77
N LYS A 86 -24.95 45.60 -4.69
CA LYS A 86 -24.88 44.38 -3.85
C LYS A 86 -24.91 43.08 -4.67
N LYS A 87 -25.56 43.11 -5.85
CA LYS A 87 -25.55 42.02 -6.83
C LYS A 87 -24.15 41.74 -7.39
N ARG A 88 -23.36 42.77 -7.75
CA ARG A 88 -21.97 42.60 -8.20
C ARG A 88 -21.10 42.00 -7.09
N LEU A 89 -21.25 42.45 -5.85
CA LEU A 89 -20.49 41.90 -4.71
C LEU A 89 -20.82 40.42 -4.47
N LEU A 90 -22.10 40.04 -4.56
CA LEU A 90 -22.53 38.65 -4.46
C LEU A 90 -21.98 37.79 -5.61
N ILE A 91 -21.97 38.33 -6.84
CA ILE A 91 -21.38 37.65 -8.01
C ILE A 91 -19.88 37.41 -7.80
N TYR A 92 -19.12 38.43 -7.39
CA TYR A 92 -17.68 38.27 -7.11
C TYR A 92 -17.42 37.28 -5.98
N PHE A 93 -18.22 37.30 -4.91
CA PHE A 93 -18.10 36.33 -3.82
C PHE A 93 -18.37 34.91 -4.32
N THR A 94 -19.42 34.69 -5.12
CA THR A 94 -19.71 33.38 -5.71
C THR A 94 -18.60 32.91 -6.65
N LEU A 95 -18.11 33.77 -7.54
CA LEU A 95 -17.00 33.45 -8.45
C LEU A 95 -15.72 33.11 -7.68
N LEU A 96 -15.43 33.83 -6.59
CA LEU A 96 -14.28 33.56 -5.73
C LEU A 96 -14.41 32.22 -5.00
N ASN A 97 -15.59 31.90 -4.46
CA ASN A 97 -15.84 30.59 -3.85
C ASN A 97 -15.77 29.46 -4.88
N LEU A 98 -16.29 29.66 -6.10
CA LEU A 98 -16.17 28.70 -7.19
C LEU A 98 -14.72 28.52 -7.63
N PHE A 99 -13.93 29.59 -7.67
CA PHE A 99 -12.49 29.53 -7.96
C PHE A 99 -11.75 28.72 -6.89
N PHE A 100 -11.99 28.99 -5.61
CA PHE A 100 -11.38 28.22 -4.51
C PHE A 100 -11.85 26.77 -4.47
N LEU A 101 -13.13 26.51 -4.73
CA LEU A 101 -13.67 25.16 -4.82
C LEU A 101 -13.06 24.41 -6.01
N TYR A 102 -12.92 25.07 -7.17
CA TYR A 102 -12.23 24.53 -8.33
C TYR A 102 -10.75 24.23 -8.01
N ARG A 103 -10.03 25.17 -7.39
CA ARG A 103 -8.65 25.00 -6.95
C ARG A 103 -8.49 23.84 -5.96
N TYR A 104 -9.39 23.73 -4.99
CA TYR A 104 -9.41 22.61 -4.07
C TYR A 104 -9.68 21.29 -4.82
N ILE A 105 -10.74 21.19 -5.61
CA ILE A 105 -11.09 19.96 -6.35
C ILE A 105 -9.95 19.50 -7.26
N ASN A 106 -9.28 20.42 -7.95
CA ASN A 106 -8.20 20.10 -8.89
C ASN A 106 -6.81 20.02 -8.24
N GLY A 107 -6.63 20.54 -7.03
CA GLY A 107 -5.40 20.37 -6.26
C GLY A 107 -5.32 18.97 -5.67
N GLY A 108 -4.10 18.43 -5.61
CA GLY A 108 -3.87 17.09 -5.06
C GLY A 108 -4.10 17.00 -3.55
N PRO A 109 -4.32 15.78 -3.02
CA PRO A 109 -4.67 15.54 -1.63
C PRO A 109 -3.58 15.97 -0.63
N PHE A 110 -2.30 16.00 -1.03
CA PHE A 110 -1.18 16.21 -0.12
C PHE A 110 -0.57 17.62 -0.16
N HIS A 111 -1.03 18.49 -1.05
CA HIS A 111 -0.60 19.90 -1.02
C HIS A 111 -1.14 20.64 0.21
N PRO A 112 -0.36 21.53 0.84
CA PRO A 112 -0.86 22.41 1.88
C PRO A 112 -2.04 23.25 1.38
N LEU A 113 -3.02 23.52 2.24
CA LEU A 113 -4.21 24.30 1.86
C LEU A 113 -3.84 25.70 1.33
N SER A 114 -2.80 26.33 1.87
CA SER A 114 -2.29 27.62 1.38
C SER A 114 -1.78 27.54 -0.06
N CYS A 115 -1.12 26.43 -0.42
CA CYS A 115 -0.66 26.17 -1.78
C CYS A 115 -1.86 25.98 -2.71
N GLN A 116 -2.81 25.11 -2.33
CA GLN A 116 -4.00 24.85 -3.14
C GLN A 116 -4.82 26.12 -3.38
N MET A 117 -5.06 26.90 -2.33
CA MET A 117 -6.00 28.03 -2.39
C MET A 117 -5.39 29.25 -3.09
N ILE A 118 -4.16 29.62 -2.74
CA ILE A 118 -3.56 30.90 -3.15
C ILE A 118 -2.13 30.77 -3.70
N GLY A 119 -1.62 29.54 -3.87
CA GLY A 119 -0.29 29.29 -4.43
C GLY A 119 0.87 29.64 -3.48
N LEU A 120 0.59 29.82 -2.17
CA LEU A 120 1.62 30.18 -1.19
C LEU A 120 2.10 28.95 -0.41
N GLY A 121 3.42 28.82 -0.26
CA GLY A 121 4.05 27.72 0.47
C GLY A 121 3.86 26.36 -0.22
N CYS A 122 3.78 26.36 -1.55
CA CYS A 122 3.88 25.11 -2.31
C CYS A 122 5.27 24.52 -2.10
N PRO A 123 5.38 23.24 -1.72
CA PRO A 123 6.68 22.62 -1.49
C PRO A 123 7.51 22.67 -2.78
N SER A 124 8.75 23.13 -2.67
CA SER A 124 9.72 22.99 -3.74
C SER A 124 10.22 21.55 -3.76
N ASN A 125 10.16 20.91 -4.93
CA ASN A 125 10.64 19.54 -5.11
C ASN A 125 12.16 19.47 -4.93
N ILE A 126 12.62 18.83 -3.86
CA ILE A 126 14.03 18.46 -3.68
C ILE A 126 14.22 17.16 -4.42
N ILE A 127 14.67 17.22 -5.67
CA ILE A 127 14.87 16.04 -6.51
C ILE A 127 16.33 15.57 -6.46
N GLY A 128 16.51 14.28 -6.18
CA GLY A 128 17.77 13.57 -6.25
C GLY A 128 17.76 12.49 -7.33
N GLY A 129 18.92 11.93 -7.60
CA GLY A 129 19.09 10.80 -8.52
C GLY A 129 19.15 11.17 -10.00
N PHE A 130 19.03 10.15 -10.86
CA PHE A 130 19.28 10.24 -12.30
C PHE A 130 18.29 9.45 -13.15
N THR A 131 18.27 9.79 -14.43
CA THR A 131 17.73 8.97 -15.52
C THR A 131 18.78 8.92 -16.61
N THR A 132 18.92 7.77 -17.26
CA THR A 132 19.62 7.70 -18.54
C THR A 132 18.90 8.57 -19.59
N PRO A 133 19.60 9.03 -20.64
CA PRO A 133 19.01 9.92 -21.66
C PRO A 133 17.72 9.36 -22.27
N GLU A 134 17.65 8.06 -22.49
CA GLU A 134 16.52 7.38 -23.11
C GLU A 134 15.29 7.33 -22.20
N PHE A 135 15.50 7.41 -20.89
CA PHE A 135 14.45 7.37 -19.86
C PHE A 135 14.15 8.74 -19.26
N SER A 136 14.60 9.84 -19.88
CA SER A 136 14.44 11.20 -19.35
C SER A 136 12.98 11.61 -19.11
N ASP A 137 12.05 11.11 -19.92
CA ASP A 137 10.63 11.40 -19.78
C ASP A 137 10.02 10.82 -18.51
N VAL A 138 10.59 9.73 -17.97
CA VAL A 138 10.12 9.14 -16.70
C VAL A 138 10.30 10.15 -15.56
N ARG A 139 11.39 10.95 -15.59
CA ARG A 139 11.60 12.04 -14.63
C ARG A 139 10.48 13.08 -14.67
N GLN A 140 9.97 13.41 -15.85
CA GLN A 140 8.88 14.37 -16.00
C GLN A 140 7.56 13.83 -15.41
N VAL A 141 7.25 12.56 -15.69
CA VAL A 141 6.08 11.88 -15.10
C VAL A 141 6.20 11.82 -13.58
N PHE A 142 7.40 11.52 -13.07
CA PHE A 142 7.66 11.48 -11.63
C PHE A 142 7.45 12.84 -10.97
N LEU A 143 8.05 13.91 -11.51
CA LEU A 143 7.89 15.27 -11.01
C LEU A 143 6.43 15.75 -11.07
N LYS A 144 5.71 15.36 -12.12
CA LYS A 144 4.30 15.68 -12.27
C LYS A 144 3.44 15.17 -11.11
N ASN A 145 3.75 14.01 -10.52
CA ASN A 145 3.03 13.51 -9.34
C ASN A 145 3.12 14.49 -8.15
N PHE A 146 4.26 15.16 -7.96
CA PHE A 146 4.46 16.17 -6.92
C PHE A 146 3.78 17.50 -7.28
N GLU A 147 3.89 17.94 -8.54
CA GLU A 147 3.22 19.14 -9.04
C GLU A 147 1.69 19.04 -8.94
N ASP A 148 1.15 17.85 -9.18
CA ASP A 148 -0.28 17.56 -9.08
C ASP A 148 -0.73 17.31 -7.62
N GLY A 149 0.19 17.40 -6.65
CA GLY A 149 -0.06 17.27 -5.21
C GLY A 149 -0.46 15.88 -4.75
N GLN A 150 -0.07 14.86 -5.52
CA GLN A 150 -0.31 13.45 -5.20
C GLN A 150 0.80 12.87 -4.30
N GLU A 151 1.87 13.62 -4.07
CA GLU A 151 3.04 13.16 -3.32
C GLU A 151 3.43 14.06 -2.15
N VAL A 152 4.12 13.45 -1.18
CA VAL A 152 4.88 14.13 -0.12
C VAL A 152 6.36 13.82 -0.28
N GLY A 153 6.70 12.54 -0.33
CA GLY A 153 8.04 12.03 -0.60
C GLY A 153 7.98 10.65 -1.24
N ALA A 154 8.79 10.43 -2.27
CA ALA A 154 8.81 9.17 -3.01
C ALA A 154 10.16 8.88 -3.67
N GLN A 155 10.32 7.63 -4.07
CA GLN A 155 11.39 7.11 -4.92
C GLN A 155 10.82 6.20 -6.02
N VAL A 156 11.47 6.21 -7.17
CA VAL A 156 11.25 5.26 -8.26
C VAL A 156 12.59 4.78 -8.79
N SER A 157 12.74 3.47 -8.93
CA SER A 157 13.91 2.86 -9.52
C SER A 157 13.52 1.82 -10.56
N VAL A 158 14.24 1.80 -11.67
CA VAL A 158 13.97 0.94 -12.83
C VAL A 158 15.27 0.35 -13.32
N TYR A 159 15.30 -0.97 -13.41
CA TYR A 159 16.30 -1.70 -14.15
C TYR A 159 15.73 -2.14 -15.49
N TYR A 160 16.50 -1.93 -16.55
CA TYR A 160 16.20 -2.43 -17.89
C TYR A 160 17.43 -3.14 -18.44
N ASN A 161 17.29 -4.38 -18.89
CA ASN A 161 18.42 -5.22 -19.31
C ASN A 161 19.55 -5.30 -18.27
N ASN A 162 19.19 -5.39 -16.99
CA ASN A 162 20.12 -5.44 -15.84
C ASN A 162 20.85 -4.12 -15.52
N ASP A 163 20.63 -3.04 -16.27
CA ASP A 163 21.20 -1.72 -15.99
C ASP A 163 20.19 -0.85 -15.22
N LEU A 164 20.68 -0.13 -14.21
CA LEU A 164 19.88 0.87 -13.47
C LEU A 164 19.68 2.11 -14.37
N VAL A 165 18.53 2.20 -15.02
CA VAL A 165 18.23 3.25 -16.01
C VAL A 165 17.47 4.44 -15.45
N VAL A 166 16.76 4.25 -14.34
CA VAL A 166 16.06 5.29 -13.59
C VAL A 166 16.33 5.05 -12.11
N ASP A 167 16.71 6.09 -11.39
CA ASP A 167 16.81 6.07 -9.94
C ASP A 167 16.58 7.49 -9.43
N LEU A 168 15.36 7.77 -9.00
CA LEU A 168 14.92 9.12 -8.62
C LEU A 168 14.36 9.11 -7.21
N SER A 169 14.66 10.18 -6.47
CA SER A 169 14.02 10.49 -5.18
C SER A 169 13.52 11.93 -5.22
N CYS A 170 12.41 12.22 -4.54
CA CYS A 170 11.91 13.59 -4.45
C CYS A 170 11.04 13.80 -3.22
N GLY A 171 11.07 15.02 -2.67
CA GLY A 171 10.13 15.48 -1.66
C GLY A 171 10.68 15.42 -0.23
N PHE A 172 9.83 15.06 0.73
CA PHE A 172 10.16 15.09 2.16
C PHE A 172 9.90 13.75 2.85
N ALA A 173 10.90 13.25 3.56
CA ALA A 173 10.76 12.11 4.48
C ALA A 173 10.00 12.53 5.75
N ASP A 174 10.19 13.78 6.17
CA ASP A 174 9.43 14.39 7.26
C ASP A 174 9.22 15.89 7.01
N VAL A 175 7.96 16.24 6.73
CA VAL A 175 7.50 17.61 6.48
C VAL A 175 7.70 18.52 7.70
N SER A 176 7.64 17.99 8.92
CA SER A 176 7.71 18.79 10.15
C SER A 176 9.12 19.31 10.43
N THR A 177 10.12 18.51 10.10
CA THR A 177 11.55 18.86 10.23
C THR A 177 12.14 19.40 8.93
N GLY A 178 11.44 19.23 7.80
CA GLY A 178 11.94 19.57 6.47
C GLY A 178 12.98 18.58 5.94
N LYS A 179 13.07 17.38 6.54
CA LYS A 179 14.01 16.34 6.13
C LYS A 179 13.68 15.88 4.70
N PRO A 180 14.64 15.93 3.76
CA PRO A 180 14.42 15.53 2.38
C PRO A 180 14.13 14.03 2.27
N TYR A 181 13.38 13.66 1.24
CA TYR A 181 13.24 12.27 0.79
C TYR A 181 14.33 12.00 -0.26
N ASP A 182 15.43 11.41 0.18
CA ASP A 182 16.64 11.17 -0.61
C ASP A 182 16.92 9.67 -0.79
N GLU A 183 17.99 9.31 -1.48
CA GLU A 183 18.39 7.92 -1.75
C GLU A 183 18.69 7.09 -0.50
N THR A 184 18.92 7.72 0.65
CA THR A 184 19.19 7.04 1.92
C THR A 184 17.91 6.78 2.71
N THR A 185 16.79 7.37 2.29
CA THR A 185 15.51 7.27 2.99
C THR A 185 14.96 5.85 2.92
N LEU A 186 14.50 5.35 4.06
CA LEU A 186 13.87 4.05 4.23
C LEU A 186 12.38 4.23 4.53
N GLN A 187 11.55 3.41 3.90
CA GLN A 187 10.10 3.52 3.96
C GLN A 187 9.45 2.16 4.17
N LEU A 188 8.40 2.13 4.98
CA LEU A 188 7.51 0.98 5.11
C LEU A 188 6.78 0.72 3.77
N VAL A 189 6.92 -0.49 3.21
CA VAL A 189 6.34 -0.88 1.91
C VAL A 189 5.19 -1.88 2.01
N PHE A 190 4.65 -2.08 3.20
CA PHE A 190 3.47 -2.91 3.44
C PHE A 190 3.54 -4.29 2.75
N SER A 191 2.53 -4.62 1.95
CA SER A 191 2.40 -5.94 1.31
C SER A 191 3.43 -6.22 0.21
N SER A 192 4.18 -5.23 -0.30
CA SER A 192 5.30 -5.51 -1.21
C SER A 192 6.36 -6.39 -0.55
N THR A 193 6.43 -6.40 0.79
CA THR A 193 7.25 -7.32 1.61
C THR A 193 7.02 -8.79 1.26
N LYS A 194 5.81 -9.16 0.82
CA LYS A 194 5.45 -10.55 0.47
C LYS A 194 6.28 -11.11 -0.68
N VAL A 195 6.79 -10.26 -1.57
CA VAL A 195 7.69 -10.67 -2.66
C VAL A 195 9.01 -11.19 -2.09
N LEU A 196 9.61 -10.46 -1.14
CA LEU A 196 10.84 -10.89 -0.47
C LEU A 196 10.63 -12.21 0.28
N SER A 197 9.52 -12.34 1.02
CA SER A 197 9.20 -13.58 1.72
C SER A 197 9.02 -14.77 0.76
N GLY A 198 8.42 -14.54 -0.41
CA GLY A 198 8.33 -15.56 -1.47
C GLY A 198 9.68 -15.98 -2.02
N ILE A 199 10.61 -15.04 -2.21
CA ILE A 199 12.00 -15.31 -2.62
C ILE A 199 12.73 -16.17 -1.58
N VAL A 200 12.57 -15.88 -0.29
CA VAL A 200 13.18 -16.68 0.80
C VAL A 200 12.63 -18.11 0.79
N VAL A 201 11.31 -18.27 0.67
CA VAL A 201 10.68 -19.61 0.56
C VAL A 201 11.22 -20.36 -0.66
N ALA A 202 11.33 -19.71 -1.82
CA ALA A 202 11.88 -20.33 -3.03
C ALA A 202 13.30 -20.87 -2.84
N ARG A 203 14.17 -20.10 -2.17
CA ARG A 203 15.54 -20.53 -1.84
C ARG A 203 15.57 -21.73 -0.90
N LEU A 204 14.67 -21.80 0.08
CA LEU A 204 14.57 -22.95 0.99
C LEU A 204 14.03 -24.19 0.26
N VAL A 205 13.17 -24.02 -0.74
CA VAL A 205 12.74 -25.12 -1.64
C VAL A 205 13.91 -25.62 -2.47
N GLU A 206 14.70 -24.72 -3.06
CA GLU A 206 15.91 -25.08 -3.82
C GLU A 206 16.94 -25.84 -2.96
N GLN A 207 17.05 -25.47 -1.68
CA GLN A 207 17.91 -26.17 -0.71
C GLN A 207 17.34 -27.52 -0.25
N GLY A 208 16.13 -27.90 -0.68
CA GLY A 208 15.45 -29.13 -0.27
C GLY A 208 14.89 -29.10 1.16
N LEU A 209 14.80 -27.92 1.79
CA LEU A 209 14.27 -27.75 3.15
C LEU A 209 12.75 -27.57 3.17
N LEU A 210 12.17 -27.10 2.06
CA LEU A 210 10.73 -26.96 1.87
C LEU A 210 10.28 -27.59 0.55
N ASP A 211 9.00 -27.90 0.48
CA ASP A 211 8.31 -28.34 -0.73
C ASP A 211 6.90 -27.74 -0.72
N TYR A 212 6.51 -27.12 -1.84
CA TYR A 212 5.21 -26.48 -2.01
C TYR A 212 4.05 -27.48 -1.87
N HIS A 213 4.23 -28.74 -2.27
CA HIS A 213 3.16 -29.74 -2.22
C HIS A 213 3.06 -30.49 -0.89
N SER A 214 4.05 -30.34 -0.03
CA SER A 214 4.06 -30.98 1.28
C SER A 214 3.06 -30.31 2.24
N PRO A 215 2.30 -31.10 3.02
CA PRO A 215 1.54 -30.59 4.16
C PRO A 215 2.43 -29.80 5.12
N ILE A 216 1.95 -28.66 5.61
CA ILE A 216 2.68 -27.83 6.58
C ILE A 216 2.95 -28.61 7.88
N SER A 217 2.04 -29.52 8.23
CA SER A 217 2.13 -30.43 9.39
C SER A 217 3.38 -31.32 9.37
N ASN A 218 4.02 -31.53 8.22
CA ASN A 218 5.31 -32.25 8.14
C ASN A 218 6.46 -31.46 8.77
N TYR A 219 6.41 -30.12 8.69
CA TYR A 219 7.42 -29.21 9.24
C TYR A 219 7.03 -28.72 10.63
N TRP A 220 5.72 -28.59 10.87
CA TRP A 220 5.14 -28.04 12.09
C TRP A 220 3.92 -28.86 12.51
N PRO A 221 4.10 -29.98 13.23
CA PRO A 221 3.01 -30.91 13.56
C PRO A 221 1.82 -30.27 14.27
N GLU A 222 2.07 -29.31 15.15
CA GLU A 222 1.07 -28.58 15.92
C GLU A 222 0.14 -27.77 15.02
N PHE A 223 0.58 -27.38 13.81
CA PHE A 223 -0.26 -26.71 12.83
C PHE A 223 -1.48 -27.55 12.41
N ALA A 224 -1.40 -28.89 12.48
CA ALA A 224 -2.50 -29.78 12.07
C ALA A 224 -3.80 -29.61 12.88
N GLN A 225 -3.75 -28.93 14.03
CA GLN A 225 -4.92 -28.64 14.85
C GLN A 225 -6.01 -27.88 14.07
N GLY A 226 -7.28 -28.09 14.43
CA GLY A 226 -8.38 -27.28 13.90
C GLY A 226 -8.68 -27.45 12.41
N GLY A 227 -8.48 -28.66 11.85
CA GLY A 227 -8.84 -29.00 10.48
C GLY A 227 -7.83 -28.52 9.43
N LYS A 228 -6.54 -28.43 9.81
CA LYS A 228 -5.45 -27.94 8.96
C LYS A 228 -4.44 -29.03 8.57
N GLU A 229 -4.71 -30.29 8.89
CA GLU A 229 -3.78 -31.41 8.73
C GLU A 229 -3.32 -31.64 7.29
N ASN A 230 -4.16 -31.31 6.30
CA ASN A 230 -3.92 -31.49 4.87
C ASN A 230 -3.53 -30.19 4.14
N VAL A 231 -3.42 -29.07 4.86
CA VAL A 231 -3.07 -27.78 4.23
C VAL A 231 -1.59 -27.79 3.83
N THR A 232 -1.34 -27.53 2.55
CA THR A 232 0.01 -27.53 1.98
C THR A 232 0.69 -26.16 2.08
N LEU A 233 2.02 -26.14 1.90
CA LEU A 233 2.75 -24.89 1.77
C LEU A 233 2.22 -24.05 0.58
N LEU A 234 1.88 -24.69 -0.55
CA LEU A 234 1.29 -24.03 -1.71
C LEU A 234 -0.02 -23.34 -1.32
N ASP A 235 -0.91 -24.01 -0.57
CA ASP A 235 -2.16 -23.42 -0.11
C ASP A 235 -1.90 -22.14 0.69
N LEU A 236 -0.87 -22.11 1.55
CA LEU A 236 -0.50 -20.91 2.29
C LEU A 236 0.03 -19.80 1.36
N MET A 237 0.92 -20.15 0.43
CA MET A 237 1.53 -19.21 -0.51
C MET A 237 0.51 -18.56 -1.44
N VAL A 238 -0.54 -19.29 -1.82
CA VAL A 238 -1.62 -18.78 -2.69
C VAL A 238 -2.90 -18.41 -1.94
N HIS A 239 -2.80 -18.17 -0.62
CA HIS A 239 -3.88 -17.65 0.23
C HIS A 239 -5.13 -18.54 0.33
N ARG A 240 -4.96 -19.87 0.25
CA ARG A 240 -5.99 -20.90 0.36
C ARG A 240 -5.91 -21.74 1.64
N ALA A 241 -4.91 -21.52 2.49
CA ALA A 241 -4.68 -22.26 3.72
C ALA A 241 -5.73 -22.06 4.83
N GLY A 242 -6.69 -21.15 4.63
CA GLY A 242 -7.73 -20.85 5.63
C GLY A 242 -7.19 -20.38 6.97
N VAL A 243 -6.08 -19.64 6.97
CA VAL A 243 -5.52 -19.02 8.17
C VAL A 243 -5.32 -17.52 7.94
N GLY A 244 -6.25 -16.90 7.21
CA GLY A 244 -6.23 -15.51 6.81
C GLY A 244 -6.51 -14.53 7.95
N TYR A 245 -7.07 -15.01 9.05
CA TYR A 245 -7.34 -14.24 10.27
C TYR A 245 -7.38 -15.11 11.53
N ILE A 246 -7.20 -14.48 12.69
CA ILE A 246 -7.24 -15.10 14.02
C ILE A 246 -8.51 -14.66 14.75
N ASP A 247 -9.38 -15.60 15.14
CA ASP A 247 -10.72 -15.31 15.66
C ASP A 247 -10.78 -15.02 17.16
N SER A 248 -9.83 -15.57 17.92
CA SER A 248 -9.96 -15.77 19.37
C SER A 248 -9.01 -14.94 20.23
N PHE A 249 -8.15 -14.13 19.61
CA PHE A 249 -7.07 -13.44 20.30
C PHE A 249 -6.87 -12.04 19.71
N ASP A 250 -6.99 -11.01 20.55
CA ASP A 250 -6.53 -9.67 20.20
C ASP A 250 -5.01 -9.67 20.24
N ILE A 251 -4.39 -9.65 19.06
CA ILE A 251 -2.94 -9.70 18.93
C ILE A 251 -2.39 -8.32 19.26
N SER A 252 -1.54 -8.25 20.30
CA SER A 252 -0.78 -7.05 20.58
C SER A 252 0.58 -7.08 19.89
N VAL A 253 1.23 -5.93 19.73
CA VAL A 253 2.63 -5.86 19.28
C VAL A 253 3.56 -6.66 20.21
N HIS A 254 3.23 -6.74 21.50
CA HIS A 254 4.05 -7.43 22.49
C HIS A 254 4.09 -8.95 22.27
N ASP A 255 2.98 -9.53 21.82
CA ASP A 255 2.88 -10.97 21.54
C ASP A 255 3.82 -11.39 20.41
N LEU A 256 4.21 -10.46 19.54
CA LEU A 256 5.08 -10.72 18.39
C LEU A 256 6.58 -10.85 18.76
N TYR A 257 6.96 -10.57 20.02
CA TYR A 257 8.35 -10.74 20.48
C TYR A 257 8.65 -12.15 20.99
N ASP A 258 7.66 -12.84 21.56
CA ASP A 258 7.80 -14.23 22.02
C ASP A 258 7.26 -15.18 20.94
N LEU A 259 8.14 -15.53 20.00
CA LEU A 259 7.77 -16.36 18.85
C LEU A 259 7.32 -17.76 19.26
N ASP A 260 7.82 -18.31 20.37
CA ASP A 260 7.44 -19.63 20.84
C ASP A 260 5.98 -19.61 21.32
N GLN A 261 5.61 -18.66 22.18
CA GLN A 261 4.21 -18.48 22.60
C GLN A 261 3.29 -18.10 21.43
N PHE A 262 3.77 -17.23 20.54
CA PHE A 262 2.98 -16.79 19.39
C PHE A 262 2.68 -17.95 18.43
N SER A 263 3.64 -18.87 18.23
CA SER A 263 3.42 -20.08 17.43
C SER A 263 2.26 -20.92 17.97
N GLU A 264 2.09 -21.03 19.30
CA GLU A 264 0.97 -21.78 19.86
C GLU A 264 -0.39 -21.17 19.51
N ILE A 265 -0.49 -19.84 19.50
CA ILE A 265 -1.70 -19.10 19.11
C ILE A 265 -2.01 -19.42 17.64
N LEU A 266 -1.02 -19.29 16.77
CA LEU A 266 -1.14 -19.58 15.35
C LEU A 266 -1.55 -21.03 15.06
N ALA A 267 -0.97 -21.99 15.78
CA ALA A 267 -1.28 -23.42 15.64
C ALA A 267 -2.73 -23.75 16.05
N LYS A 268 -3.19 -23.17 17.17
CA LYS A 268 -4.53 -23.43 17.73
C LYS A 268 -5.66 -22.81 16.91
N GLN A 269 -5.41 -21.76 16.13
CA GLN A 269 -6.41 -21.14 15.25
C GLN A 269 -7.02 -22.19 14.30
N PRO A 270 -8.34 -22.44 14.35
CA PRO A 270 -9.00 -23.33 13.41
C PRO A 270 -8.95 -22.79 11.97
N HIS A 271 -9.06 -23.69 10.99
CA HIS A 271 -9.19 -23.30 9.60
C HIS A 271 -10.44 -22.42 9.42
N ASN A 272 -10.27 -21.17 8.96
CA ASN A 272 -11.33 -20.15 8.85
C ASN A 272 -12.54 -20.61 8.01
N PHE A 273 -12.33 -21.59 7.13
CA PHE A 273 -13.37 -22.17 6.27
C PHE A 273 -13.57 -23.69 6.46
N ASN A 274 -13.34 -24.22 7.67
CA ASN A 274 -13.60 -25.63 8.01
C ASN A 274 -12.91 -26.64 7.07
N GLY A 275 -11.63 -26.43 6.76
CA GLY A 275 -10.83 -27.27 5.87
C GLY A 275 -11.10 -27.07 4.37
N VAL A 276 -12.05 -26.21 3.96
CA VAL A 276 -12.35 -25.96 2.54
C VAL A 276 -11.32 -24.99 1.94
N PRO A 277 -10.53 -25.40 0.93
CA PRO A 277 -9.52 -24.53 0.32
C PRO A 277 -10.18 -23.37 -0.45
N LYS A 278 -10.26 -22.20 0.18
CA LYS A 278 -10.85 -20.98 -0.37
C LYS A 278 -9.82 -19.86 -0.39
N ARG A 279 -9.70 -19.17 -1.52
CA ARG A 279 -8.82 -18.00 -1.60
C ARG A 279 -9.40 -16.82 -0.82
N ALA A 280 -8.70 -16.44 0.24
CA ALA A 280 -8.97 -15.25 1.03
C ALA A 280 -7.61 -14.65 1.40
N TYR A 281 -7.27 -13.48 0.84
CA TYR A 281 -5.95 -12.87 1.04
C TYR A 281 -5.59 -12.76 2.52
N HIS A 282 -4.50 -13.43 2.90
CA HIS A 282 -3.93 -13.43 4.24
C HIS A 282 -3.07 -12.18 4.37
N GLY A 283 -3.70 -11.05 4.63
CA GLY A 283 -3.04 -9.74 4.56
C GLY A 283 -1.89 -9.59 5.56
N ILE A 284 -2.11 -10.07 6.78
CA ILE A 284 -1.13 -10.02 7.88
C ILE A 284 -0.56 -11.42 8.15
N SER A 285 -1.44 -12.39 8.41
CA SER A 285 -1.08 -13.68 8.99
C SER A 285 -0.15 -14.55 8.16
N ARG A 286 -0.14 -14.44 6.81
CA ARG A 286 0.74 -15.27 5.94
C ARG A 286 2.19 -15.18 6.39
N GLY A 287 2.64 -13.98 6.71
CA GLY A 287 4.02 -13.71 7.10
C GLY A 287 4.38 -14.42 8.41
N TRP A 288 3.46 -14.46 9.37
CA TRP A 288 3.68 -15.10 10.67
C TRP A 288 3.74 -16.62 10.55
N TYR A 289 2.80 -17.22 9.82
CA TYR A 289 2.84 -18.66 9.54
C TYR A 289 4.11 -19.06 8.77
N LEU A 290 4.48 -18.30 7.73
CA LEU A 290 5.74 -18.54 7.02
C LEU A 290 6.95 -18.38 7.93
N ASN A 291 6.97 -17.39 8.82
CA ASN A 291 8.11 -17.18 9.71
C ASN A 291 8.34 -18.39 10.62
N GLU A 292 7.29 -18.94 11.21
CA GLU A 292 7.39 -20.12 12.06
C GLU A 292 7.78 -21.37 11.26
N ILE A 293 7.20 -21.59 10.07
CA ILE A 293 7.59 -22.71 9.18
C ILE A 293 9.08 -22.62 8.86
N VAL A 294 9.58 -21.44 8.48
CA VAL A 294 10.99 -21.21 8.18
C VAL A 294 11.86 -21.49 9.40
N ARG A 295 11.46 -21.05 10.59
CA ARG A 295 12.20 -21.28 11.84
C ARG A 295 12.31 -22.76 12.22
N ARG A 296 11.32 -23.57 11.83
CA ARG A 296 11.31 -25.02 12.05
C ARG A 296 12.26 -25.77 11.12
N VAL A 297 12.41 -25.31 9.88
CA VAL A 297 13.21 -26.01 8.85
C VAL A 297 14.62 -25.46 8.65
N ASP A 298 14.85 -24.18 8.95
CA ASP A 298 16.20 -23.58 8.89
C ASP A 298 17.10 -24.27 9.92
N PRO A 299 18.28 -24.82 9.53
CA PRO A 299 19.18 -25.51 10.45
C PRO A 299 19.68 -24.65 11.62
N ARG A 300 19.63 -23.32 11.49
CA ARG A 300 20.00 -22.36 12.53
C ARG A 300 18.79 -21.78 13.27
N HIS A 301 17.58 -22.28 12.99
CA HIS A 301 16.31 -21.83 13.55
C HIS A 301 16.08 -20.33 13.45
N ARG A 302 16.50 -19.74 12.33
CA ARG A 302 16.35 -18.31 12.06
C ARG A 302 14.97 -17.99 11.52
N THR A 303 14.55 -16.75 11.74
CA THR A 303 13.39 -16.15 11.09
C THR A 303 13.72 -15.74 9.65
N ILE A 304 12.70 -15.42 8.85
CA ILE A 304 12.83 -14.83 7.52
C ILE A 304 13.64 -13.53 7.61
N GLY A 305 13.37 -12.65 8.58
CA GLY A 305 14.11 -11.39 8.74
C GLY A 305 15.58 -11.61 9.05
N ARG A 306 15.92 -12.65 9.82
CA ARG A 306 17.31 -13.03 10.08
C ARG A 306 18.01 -13.60 8.85
N ILE A 307 17.35 -14.46 8.08
CA ILE A 307 17.91 -14.96 6.80
C ILE A 307 18.17 -13.78 5.84
N VAL A 308 17.19 -12.88 5.69
CA VAL A 308 17.32 -11.70 4.83
C VAL A 308 18.51 -10.83 5.26
N SER A 309 18.60 -10.48 6.55
CA SER A 309 19.64 -9.58 7.05
C SER A 309 21.04 -10.19 7.05
N GLU A 310 21.17 -11.50 7.26
CA GLU A 310 22.47 -12.17 7.32
C GLU A 310 22.97 -12.64 5.94
N GLU A 311 22.08 -12.92 5.00
CA GLU A 311 22.44 -13.50 3.70
C GLU A 311 22.10 -12.56 2.54
N ILE A 312 20.85 -12.15 2.41
CA ILE A 312 20.39 -11.45 1.19
C ILE A 312 20.91 -10.01 1.16
N VAL A 313 20.69 -9.24 2.22
CA VAL A 313 21.14 -7.83 2.33
C VAL A 313 22.63 -7.67 1.97
N PRO A 314 23.57 -8.39 2.62
CA PRO A 314 24.99 -8.23 2.32
C PRO A 314 25.42 -8.84 0.97
N GLN A 315 24.77 -9.91 0.48
CA GLN A 315 25.17 -10.55 -0.78
C GLN A 315 24.81 -9.74 -2.02
N TYR A 316 23.73 -8.96 -1.95
CA TYR A 316 23.18 -8.22 -3.07
C TYR A 316 23.32 -6.70 -2.92
N ASP A 317 24.04 -6.22 -1.90
CA ASP A 317 24.19 -4.78 -1.60
C ASP A 317 22.85 -4.03 -1.70
N ILE A 318 21.87 -4.53 -0.94
CA ILE A 318 20.52 -3.98 -0.87
C ILE A 318 20.16 -3.67 0.58
N GLU A 319 19.11 -2.88 0.77
CA GLU A 319 18.55 -2.59 2.07
C GLU A 319 17.10 -3.04 2.14
N PHE A 320 16.83 -4.08 2.92
CA PHE A 320 15.47 -4.55 3.16
C PHE A 320 15.40 -5.18 4.55
N TYR A 321 14.67 -4.53 5.46
CA TYR A 321 14.63 -4.90 6.87
C TYR A 321 13.21 -5.31 7.26
N LEU A 322 13.07 -6.50 7.87
CA LEU A 322 11.80 -6.99 8.44
C LEU A 322 11.67 -6.73 9.94
N SER A 323 12.76 -6.32 10.58
CA SER A 323 12.81 -5.86 11.96
C SER A 323 13.72 -4.65 12.00
N THR A 324 13.20 -3.53 12.46
CA THR A 324 13.94 -2.28 12.62
C THR A 324 14.34 -2.06 14.07
N ASN A 325 15.17 -1.04 14.30
CA ASN A 325 15.57 -0.59 15.63
C ASN A 325 15.88 0.91 15.58
N LYS A 326 16.23 1.50 16.73
CA LYS A 326 16.47 2.94 16.86
C LYS A 326 17.58 3.49 15.96
N LEU A 327 18.51 2.66 15.47
CA LEU A 327 19.58 3.08 14.56
C LEU A 327 19.05 3.51 13.19
N PHE A 328 17.84 3.09 12.81
CA PHE A 328 17.22 3.47 11.55
C PHE A 328 16.37 4.75 11.64
N ASN A 329 16.13 5.29 12.85
CA ASN A 329 15.21 6.43 13.05
C ASN A 329 15.54 7.63 12.15
N ASP A 330 16.83 7.94 12.00
CA ASP A 330 17.27 9.08 11.20
C ASP A 330 17.08 8.87 9.70
N ARG A 331 16.75 7.64 9.25
CA ARG A 331 16.52 7.27 7.85
C ARG A 331 15.07 6.90 7.56
N LEU A 332 14.30 6.51 8.57
CA LEU A 332 12.86 6.24 8.42
C LEU A 332 12.11 7.51 7.98
N SER A 333 11.12 7.29 7.12
CA SER A 333 10.18 8.30 6.63
C SER A 333 8.79 8.09 7.22
N ASN A 334 8.08 9.20 7.47
CA ASN A 334 6.73 9.21 8.02
C ASN A 334 5.68 8.95 6.93
N ILE A 335 4.68 8.14 7.24
CA ILE A 335 3.48 7.95 6.45
C ILE A 335 2.52 9.12 6.67
N TYR A 336 2.01 9.67 5.56
CA TYR A 336 1.00 10.72 5.50
C TYR A 336 -0.32 10.14 4.97
N THR A 337 -1.35 10.18 5.80
CA THR A 337 -2.67 9.61 5.49
C THR A 337 -3.45 10.49 4.50
N TYR A 338 -4.18 9.85 3.60
CA TYR A 338 -5.12 10.52 2.69
C TYR A 338 -6.14 11.39 3.47
N PRO A 339 -6.37 12.66 3.11
CA PRO A 339 -7.25 13.54 3.90
C PRO A 339 -8.69 13.01 3.99
N LEU A 340 -9.23 12.93 5.21
CA LEU A 340 -10.58 12.42 5.49
C LEU A 340 -11.66 13.13 4.67
N VAL A 341 -11.58 14.45 4.52
CA VAL A 341 -12.55 15.23 3.73
C VAL A 341 -12.55 14.83 2.25
N ARG A 342 -11.38 14.48 1.69
CA ARG A 342 -11.27 13.97 0.32
C ARG A 342 -11.81 12.55 0.24
N MET A 343 -11.52 11.71 1.23
CA MET A 343 -12.07 10.35 1.30
C MET A 343 -13.60 10.36 1.36
N LEU A 344 -14.20 11.16 2.25
CA LEU A 344 -15.66 11.31 2.36
C LEU A 344 -16.28 11.83 1.05
N SER A 345 -15.57 12.71 0.33
CA SER A 345 -16.05 13.16 -0.99
C SER A 345 -16.14 12.01 -2.00
N LYS A 346 -15.21 11.04 -1.96
CA LYS A 346 -15.25 9.83 -2.80
C LYS A 346 -16.40 8.89 -2.41
N MET A 347 -16.86 8.90 -1.17
CA MET A 347 -18.00 8.07 -0.72
C MET A 347 -19.36 8.66 -1.13
N ILE A 348 -19.47 9.98 -1.20
CA ILE A 348 -20.76 10.68 -1.42
C ILE A 348 -20.98 10.98 -2.92
N LEU A 349 -19.92 11.25 -3.67
CA LEU A 349 -20.02 11.55 -5.09
C LEU A 349 -20.24 10.27 -5.91
N PRO A 350 -21.16 10.29 -6.90
CA PRO A 350 -21.33 9.14 -7.80
C PRO A 350 -20.02 8.82 -8.54
N GLU A 351 -19.70 7.53 -8.69
CA GLU A 351 -18.43 7.04 -9.27
C GLU A 351 -18.06 7.69 -10.59
N LYS A 352 -19.02 7.93 -11.49
CA LYS A 352 -18.78 8.59 -12.78
C LYS A 352 -18.19 10.02 -12.70
N PHE A 353 -18.25 10.65 -11.53
CA PHE A 353 -17.66 11.97 -11.28
C PHE A 353 -16.29 11.88 -10.59
N LEU A 354 -15.84 10.68 -10.24
CA LEU A 354 -14.55 10.43 -9.63
C LEU A 354 -13.59 9.95 -10.71
N SER A 355 -12.43 10.58 -10.78
CA SER A 355 -11.32 10.06 -11.59
C SER A 355 -10.78 8.75 -11.01
N GLU A 356 -10.98 8.52 -9.70
CA GLU A 356 -10.56 7.34 -8.96
C GLU A 356 -11.60 7.00 -7.88
N PRO A 357 -12.51 6.06 -8.16
CA PRO A 357 -13.44 5.56 -7.15
C PRO A 357 -12.69 4.80 -6.04
N LEU A 358 -13.38 4.58 -4.92
CA LEU A 358 -12.85 3.73 -3.85
C LEU A 358 -12.91 2.27 -4.30
N HIS A 359 -11.82 1.56 -4.06
CA HIS A 359 -11.77 0.12 -4.33
C HIS A 359 -12.80 -0.63 -3.47
N PRO A 360 -13.51 -1.67 -3.97
CA PRO A 360 -14.53 -2.40 -3.22
C PRO A 360 -14.07 -2.92 -1.84
N ILE A 361 -12.78 -3.27 -1.71
CA ILE A 361 -12.16 -3.66 -0.43
C ILE A 361 -12.41 -2.64 0.68
N PHE A 362 -12.47 -1.34 0.36
CA PHE A 362 -12.64 -0.28 1.34
C PHE A 362 -13.96 -0.47 2.11
N PHE A 363 -15.03 -0.82 1.40
CA PHE A 363 -16.32 -1.10 2.01
C PHE A 363 -16.31 -2.43 2.78
N GLN A 364 -15.60 -3.44 2.28
CA GLN A 364 -15.44 -4.71 3.02
C GLN A 364 -14.68 -4.50 4.33
N MET A 365 -13.61 -3.69 4.33
CA MET A 365 -12.87 -3.34 5.55
C MET A 365 -13.70 -2.54 6.58
N MET A 366 -14.92 -2.08 6.24
CA MET A 366 -15.85 -1.50 7.20
C MET A 366 -16.88 -2.50 7.73
N ASP A 367 -17.10 -3.61 7.04
CA ASP A 367 -18.02 -4.67 7.44
C ASP A 367 -17.28 -5.68 8.33
N GLN A 368 -17.58 -5.65 9.64
CA GLN A 368 -16.95 -6.53 10.64
C GLN A 368 -17.17 -8.03 10.39
N SER A 369 -18.19 -8.37 9.61
CA SER A 369 -18.47 -9.76 9.25
C SER A 369 -17.64 -10.27 8.07
N SER A 370 -17.07 -9.35 7.27
CA SER A 370 -16.34 -9.68 6.05
C SER A 370 -14.98 -10.34 6.32
N ASP A 371 -14.52 -11.14 5.37
CA ASP A 371 -13.17 -11.70 5.40
C ASP A 371 -12.10 -10.57 5.38
N ALA A 372 -12.39 -9.44 4.70
CA ALA A 372 -11.43 -8.34 4.58
C ALA A 372 -11.20 -7.60 5.90
N TYR A 373 -12.27 -7.30 6.64
CA TYR A 373 -12.14 -6.72 7.98
C TYR A 373 -11.35 -7.67 8.89
N LYS A 374 -11.68 -8.95 8.89
CA LYS A 374 -11.01 -9.92 9.74
C LYS A 374 -9.52 -10.05 9.40
N SER A 375 -9.17 -10.11 8.11
CA SER A 375 -7.78 -10.30 7.69
C SER A 375 -6.91 -9.05 7.82
N LEU A 376 -7.47 -7.86 7.57
CA LEU A 376 -6.69 -6.61 7.48
C LEU A 376 -6.81 -5.71 8.70
N ILE A 377 -7.91 -5.79 9.45
CA ILE A 377 -8.17 -4.92 10.61
C ILE A 377 -8.12 -5.71 11.91
N LEU A 378 -8.90 -6.79 12.04
CA LEU A 378 -8.96 -7.58 13.27
C LEU A 378 -7.62 -8.26 13.58
N THR A 379 -6.96 -8.79 12.55
CA THR A 379 -5.68 -9.50 12.69
C THR A 379 -4.49 -8.55 12.78
N ALA A 380 -4.65 -7.25 12.52
CA ALA A 380 -3.55 -6.30 12.65
C ALA A 380 -3.15 -6.14 14.13
N PRO A 381 -1.84 -6.12 14.45
CA PRO A 381 -1.39 -5.95 15.83
C PRO A 381 -1.89 -4.63 16.41
N ASP A 382 -2.28 -4.65 17.70
CA ASP A 382 -2.93 -3.55 18.43
C ASP A 382 -4.14 -2.93 17.72
N ARG A 383 -4.77 -3.70 16.80
CA ARG A 383 -5.87 -3.28 15.92
C ARG A 383 -5.57 -1.96 15.21
N THR A 384 -4.34 -1.80 14.73
CA THR A 384 -3.89 -0.60 14.04
C THR A 384 -4.87 -0.17 12.94
N GLN A 385 -5.49 1.01 13.06
CA GLN A 385 -6.63 1.41 12.20
C GLN A 385 -6.25 2.46 11.16
N GLN A 386 -5.25 3.29 11.44
CA GLN A 386 -4.84 4.37 10.56
C GLN A 386 -3.44 4.11 9.98
N PRO A 387 -3.17 4.46 8.71
CA PRO A 387 -1.85 4.29 8.11
C PRO A 387 -0.72 4.94 8.92
N GLN A 388 -0.97 6.10 9.52
CA GLN A 388 0.02 6.84 10.30
C GLN A 388 0.39 6.20 11.65
N ASP A 389 -0.42 5.27 12.15
CA ASP A 389 -0.10 4.54 13.39
C ASP A 389 1.18 3.68 13.19
N TRP A 390 1.48 3.31 11.94
CA TRP A 390 2.72 2.63 11.56
C TRP A 390 3.98 3.50 11.58
N ASN A 391 3.86 4.80 11.91
CA ASN A 391 5.02 5.66 12.15
C ASN A 391 5.68 5.39 13.51
N HIS A 392 5.00 4.68 14.40
CA HIS A 392 5.57 4.29 15.69
C HIS A 392 6.56 3.14 15.51
N LEU A 393 7.80 3.32 16.01
CA LEU A 393 8.91 2.38 15.79
C LEU A 393 8.62 0.98 16.36
N ASP A 394 7.88 0.89 17.46
CA ASP A 394 7.43 -0.36 18.06
C ASP A 394 6.61 -1.22 17.09
N MET A 395 5.85 -0.63 16.15
CA MET A 395 5.15 -1.34 15.08
C MET A 395 6.10 -1.98 14.05
N LEU A 396 7.31 -1.43 13.92
CA LEU A 396 8.31 -1.83 12.93
C LEU A 396 9.42 -2.71 13.53
N MET A 397 9.39 -2.94 14.85
CA MET A 397 10.41 -3.71 15.56
C MET A 397 10.17 -5.23 15.47
N PRO A 398 8.98 -5.78 15.75
CA PRO A 398 8.72 -7.21 15.55
C PRO A 398 8.76 -7.58 14.08
N GLU A 399 9.01 -8.84 13.75
CA GLU A 399 9.01 -9.27 12.35
C GLU A 399 7.60 -9.52 11.82
N GLY A 400 7.24 -8.81 10.75
CA GLY A 400 6.01 -9.00 9.99
C GLY A 400 6.28 -9.23 8.51
N PRO A 401 6.71 -10.45 8.09
CA PRO A 401 7.13 -10.74 6.70
C PRO A 401 6.05 -10.58 5.62
N SER A 402 4.86 -10.12 5.99
CA SER A 402 3.77 -9.79 5.07
C SER A 402 3.44 -8.30 4.99
N TYR A 403 3.89 -7.47 5.92
CA TYR A 403 3.33 -6.13 6.06
C TYR A 403 4.27 -5.07 6.65
N ASN A 404 5.40 -5.37 7.29
CA ASN A 404 6.22 -4.33 7.92
C ASN A 404 7.64 -4.19 7.37
N GLY A 405 7.88 -4.70 6.16
CA GLY A 405 9.16 -4.52 5.49
C GLY A 405 9.48 -3.04 5.25
N VAL A 406 10.70 -2.64 5.62
CA VAL A 406 11.24 -1.30 5.45
C VAL A 406 12.41 -1.35 4.48
N THR A 407 12.36 -0.56 3.42
CA THR A 407 13.32 -0.59 2.31
C THR A 407 13.30 0.71 1.51
N ASN A 408 14.02 0.76 0.41
CA ASN A 408 14.04 1.84 -0.58
C ASN A 408 13.72 1.28 -1.98
N SER A 409 13.40 2.15 -2.93
CA SER A 409 12.99 1.70 -4.27
C SER A 409 14.11 1.02 -5.03
N ARG A 410 15.36 1.50 -4.86
CA ARG A 410 16.55 0.94 -5.54
C ARG A 410 16.77 -0.54 -5.18
N SER A 411 16.67 -0.87 -3.91
CA SER A 411 16.83 -2.22 -3.37
C SER A 411 15.78 -3.18 -3.89
N MET A 412 14.52 -2.76 -3.87
CA MET A 412 13.40 -3.54 -4.42
C MET A 412 13.54 -3.72 -5.95
N ALA A 413 13.88 -2.66 -6.69
CA ALA A 413 14.05 -2.72 -8.13
C ALA A 413 15.22 -3.62 -8.54
N LYS A 414 16.31 -3.63 -7.75
CA LYS A 414 17.46 -4.52 -7.96
C LYS A 414 17.05 -5.97 -7.83
N LEU A 415 16.35 -6.34 -6.74
CA LEU A 415 15.79 -7.69 -6.61
C LEU A 415 14.81 -8.00 -7.76
N ALA A 416 13.96 -7.06 -8.17
CA ALA A 416 13.06 -7.24 -9.30
C ALA A 416 13.82 -7.52 -10.60
N ALA A 417 14.95 -6.87 -10.82
CA ALA A 417 15.82 -7.09 -11.98
C ALA A 417 16.41 -8.51 -11.97
N ILE A 418 16.89 -8.97 -10.81
CA ILE A 418 17.39 -10.34 -10.64
C ILE A 418 16.26 -11.35 -10.95
N MET A 419 15.03 -11.08 -10.53
CA MET A 419 13.87 -11.92 -10.86
C MET A 419 13.52 -11.85 -12.37
N ALA A 420 13.57 -10.67 -13.01
CA ALA A 420 13.42 -10.54 -14.46
C ALA A 420 14.50 -11.32 -15.25
N ASN A 421 15.65 -11.55 -14.60
CA ASN A 421 16.75 -12.34 -15.10
C ASN A 421 16.77 -13.79 -14.55
N LYS A 422 15.60 -14.29 -14.12
CA LYS A 422 15.41 -15.68 -13.66
C LYS A 422 16.33 -16.11 -12.52
N GLY A 423 16.59 -15.21 -11.57
CA GLY A 423 17.43 -15.48 -10.41
C GLY A 423 18.93 -15.25 -10.65
N GLU A 424 19.35 -15.00 -11.90
CA GLU A 424 20.72 -14.59 -12.20
C GLU A 424 20.94 -13.15 -11.74
N SER A 425 21.95 -12.98 -10.90
CA SER A 425 22.30 -11.71 -10.28
C SER A 425 22.88 -10.70 -11.28
N LEU A 426 22.99 -9.44 -10.84
CA LEU A 426 23.54 -8.37 -11.66
C LEU A 426 25.07 -8.37 -11.59
N PRO A 427 25.76 -7.76 -12.58
CA PRO A 427 27.19 -7.47 -12.45
C PRO A 427 27.45 -6.65 -11.18
N ILE A 428 28.58 -6.89 -10.50
CA ILE A 428 28.97 -6.06 -9.36
C ILE A 428 29.18 -4.64 -9.87
N SER A 429 28.32 -3.74 -9.40
CA SER A 429 28.37 -2.34 -9.76
C SER A 429 29.62 -1.71 -9.15
N THR A 430 30.64 -1.47 -9.97
CA THR A 430 31.83 -0.69 -9.60
C THR A 430 31.48 0.80 -9.62
N LEU A 431 30.51 1.22 -8.81
CA LEU A 431 30.21 2.65 -8.58
C LEU A 431 31.22 3.33 -7.65
N ILE A 432 32.29 2.62 -7.26
CA ILE A 432 33.48 3.26 -6.70
C ILE A 432 34.27 3.81 -7.91
N PRO A 433 34.59 5.12 -7.98
CA PRO A 433 35.60 5.60 -8.91
C PRO A 433 36.94 5.00 -8.48
N VAL A 434 37.24 3.81 -8.99
CA VAL A 434 38.56 3.21 -8.81
C VAL A 434 39.46 3.92 -9.81
N ASP A 435 40.52 4.55 -9.32
CA ASP A 435 41.57 5.12 -10.18
C ASP A 435 42.03 4.04 -11.17
N GLU A 436 41.79 4.28 -12.45
CA GLU A 436 42.09 3.33 -13.54
C GLU A 436 43.58 2.94 -13.56
N ASN A 437 44.46 3.71 -12.91
CA ASN A 437 45.89 3.42 -12.83
C ASN A 437 46.27 2.48 -11.69
N VAL A 438 45.33 2.05 -10.84
CA VAL A 438 45.59 1.22 -9.64
C VAL A 438 45.08 -0.22 -9.79
N LEU A 439 44.24 -0.50 -10.79
CA LEU A 439 43.77 -1.87 -11.03
C LEU A 439 44.75 -2.65 -11.92
N PRO A 440 45.21 -3.83 -11.50
CA PRO A 440 45.91 -4.72 -12.41
C PRO A 440 45.01 -5.07 -13.61
N LEU A 441 45.62 -5.21 -14.80
CA LEU A 441 44.97 -5.40 -16.11
C LEU A 441 43.98 -6.58 -16.15
N ASP A 442 44.07 -7.53 -15.21
CA ASP A 442 43.18 -8.68 -15.06
C ASP A 442 41.81 -8.32 -14.44
N ILE A 443 41.72 -7.26 -13.63
CA ILE A 443 40.45 -6.80 -13.05
C ILE A 443 39.69 -5.88 -14.02
N GLN A 444 40.38 -5.08 -14.81
CA GLN A 444 39.75 -4.23 -15.85
C GLN A 444 39.10 -5.06 -16.97
N GLN A 445 39.52 -6.32 -17.18
CA GLN A 445 38.91 -7.25 -18.12
C GLN A 445 37.82 -8.14 -17.50
N ASN A 446 37.62 -8.09 -16.19
CA ASN A 446 36.65 -8.93 -15.49
C ASN A 446 35.26 -8.28 -15.44
N SER A 447 34.53 -8.43 -16.53
CA SER A 447 33.06 -8.51 -16.54
C SER A 447 32.51 -9.73 -15.76
N LEU A 448 33.30 -10.30 -14.84
CA LEU A 448 33.13 -11.62 -14.22
C LEU A 448 32.97 -11.59 -12.69
N LEU A 449 33.08 -10.43 -12.04
CA LEU A 449 32.63 -10.29 -10.65
C LEU A 449 31.12 -10.04 -10.67
N LYS A 450 30.33 -11.11 -10.62
CA LYS A 450 28.90 -11.06 -10.38
C LYS A 450 28.61 -11.35 -8.92
N GLU A 451 27.54 -10.75 -8.40
CA GLU A 451 26.95 -11.18 -7.14
C GLU A 451 26.59 -12.68 -7.22
N PRO A 452 26.49 -13.41 -6.09
CA PRO A 452 26.08 -14.81 -6.16
C PRO A 452 24.67 -14.94 -6.76
N ARG A 453 24.43 -15.97 -7.56
CA ARG A 453 23.10 -16.27 -8.10
C ARG A 453 22.07 -16.37 -6.96
N LEU A 454 20.90 -15.75 -7.14
CA LEU A 454 19.83 -15.74 -6.14
C LEU A 454 19.06 -17.06 -6.08
N MET A 455 18.82 -17.67 -7.24
CA MET A 455 18.25 -19.00 -7.38
C MET A 455 18.53 -19.55 -8.77
N SER A 456 18.49 -20.87 -8.93
CA SER A 456 18.54 -21.50 -10.26
C SER A 456 17.36 -21.09 -11.14
N GLU A 457 17.57 -21.18 -12.44
CA GLU A 457 16.53 -20.97 -13.44
C GLU A 457 15.37 -21.97 -13.27
N GLU A 458 15.66 -23.23 -12.90
CA GLU A 458 14.64 -24.24 -12.58
C GLU A 458 13.77 -23.83 -11.40
N THR A 459 14.39 -23.32 -10.33
CA THR A 459 13.65 -22.79 -9.16
C THR A 459 12.81 -21.58 -9.56
N TYR A 460 13.36 -20.67 -10.37
CA TYR A 460 12.61 -19.52 -10.87
C TYR A 460 11.40 -19.95 -11.71
N ASP A 461 11.58 -20.86 -12.66
CA ASP A 461 10.50 -21.35 -13.53
C ASP A 461 9.42 -22.08 -12.71
N LEU A 462 9.81 -22.82 -11.65
CA LEU A 462 8.88 -23.40 -10.69
C LEU A 462 8.05 -22.31 -9.99
N ILE A 463 8.67 -21.32 -9.37
CA ILE A 463 7.94 -20.31 -8.59
C ILE A 463 7.15 -19.35 -9.48
N ALA A 464 7.56 -19.17 -10.74
CA ALA A 464 6.82 -18.44 -11.75
C ALA A 464 5.71 -19.29 -12.38
N THR A 465 5.55 -20.57 -12.03
CA THR A 465 4.48 -21.40 -12.61
C THR A 465 3.12 -20.77 -12.34
N ARG A 466 2.43 -20.40 -13.42
CA ARG A 466 1.10 -19.78 -13.40
C ARG A 466 0.06 -20.78 -12.92
N LEU A 467 -0.85 -20.31 -12.06
CA LEU A 467 -1.99 -21.07 -11.57
C LEU A 467 -3.30 -20.45 -12.04
N GLU A 468 -4.38 -21.19 -11.88
CA GLU A 468 -5.71 -20.76 -12.32
C GLU A 468 -6.17 -19.46 -11.63
N PRO A 469 -6.70 -18.49 -12.40
CA PRO A 469 -7.29 -17.28 -11.83
C PRO A 469 -8.41 -17.62 -10.85
N THR A 470 -8.34 -17.06 -9.64
CA THR A 470 -9.30 -17.34 -8.57
C THR A 470 -9.78 -16.04 -7.94
N PHE A 471 -11.08 -15.92 -7.72
CA PHE A 471 -11.66 -14.80 -6.98
C PHE A 471 -11.20 -14.81 -5.52
N ASP A 472 -10.73 -13.67 -5.04
CA ASP A 472 -10.24 -13.49 -3.68
C ASP A 472 -11.30 -12.77 -2.82
N SER A 473 -11.80 -13.43 -1.77
CA SER A 473 -12.88 -12.86 -0.95
C SER A 473 -12.44 -11.70 -0.06
N VAL A 474 -11.14 -11.47 0.12
CA VAL A 474 -10.62 -10.32 0.86
C VAL A 474 -10.34 -9.19 -0.09
N LEU A 475 -9.58 -9.44 -1.16
CA LEU A 475 -9.23 -8.39 -2.12
C LEU A 475 -10.42 -7.95 -2.97
N GLN A 476 -11.47 -8.77 -3.11
CA GLN A 476 -12.63 -8.52 -3.98
C GLN A 476 -12.29 -8.46 -5.48
N GLU A 477 -11.24 -9.19 -5.88
CA GLU A 477 -10.77 -9.25 -7.26
C GLU A 477 -10.35 -10.67 -7.63
N THR A 478 -10.36 -10.97 -8.93
CA THR A 478 -9.77 -12.21 -9.45
C THR A 478 -8.27 -12.04 -9.58
N ILE A 479 -7.51 -12.82 -8.82
CA ILE A 479 -6.05 -12.83 -8.89
C ILE A 479 -5.59 -14.10 -9.60
N THR A 480 -4.63 -13.97 -10.49
CA THR A 480 -3.88 -15.12 -11.03
C THR A 480 -2.61 -15.29 -10.20
N PRO A 481 -2.52 -16.29 -9.31
CA PRO A 481 -1.32 -16.51 -8.53
C PRO A 481 -0.27 -17.30 -9.32
N SER A 482 0.95 -17.26 -8.81
CA SER A 482 2.03 -18.18 -9.15
C SER A 482 2.33 -19.11 -7.97
N VAL A 483 3.00 -20.23 -8.21
CA VAL A 483 3.45 -21.17 -7.16
C VAL A 483 4.27 -20.46 -6.07
N GLY A 484 5.11 -19.49 -6.45
CA GLY A 484 5.91 -18.66 -5.53
C GLY A 484 5.11 -17.73 -4.62
N GLY A 485 3.79 -17.69 -4.77
CA GLY A 485 2.92 -16.79 -4.00
C GLY A 485 2.96 -15.32 -4.46
N PHE A 486 3.40 -15.08 -5.70
CA PHE A 486 3.31 -13.79 -6.39
C PHE A 486 2.02 -13.71 -7.23
N GLY A 487 1.63 -12.50 -7.64
CA GLY A 487 0.51 -12.26 -8.53
C GLY A 487 0.95 -11.90 -9.95
N TYR A 488 0.25 -12.45 -10.93
CA TYR A 488 0.29 -11.99 -12.32
C TYR A 488 -0.70 -10.84 -12.51
N PHE A 489 -0.21 -9.72 -13.03
CA PHE A 489 -0.97 -8.49 -13.15
C PHE A 489 -0.89 -7.90 -14.56
N ARG A 490 -2.06 -7.70 -15.16
CA ARG A 490 -2.26 -6.79 -16.29
C ARG A 490 -2.80 -5.48 -15.73
N LEU A 491 -1.98 -4.45 -15.77
CA LEU A 491 -2.25 -3.18 -15.09
C LEU A 491 -2.97 -2.21 -16.04
N GLU A 492 -3.69 -1.24 -15.46
CA GLU A 492 -4.45 -0.25 -16.24
C GLU A 492 -3.54 0.52 -17.22
N GLY A 493 -3.90 0.48 -18.51
CA GLY A 493 -3.15 1.05 -19.62
C GLY A 493 -1.88 0.28 -20.01
N LEU A 494 -1.73 -0.96 -19.52
CA LEU A 494 -0.69 -1.92 -19.87
C LEU A 494 -1.31 -3.33 -20.03
N GLU A 495 -2.51 -3.42 -20.58
CA GLU A 495 -3.28 -4.67 -20.63
C GLU A 495 -2.62 -5.75 -21.50
N ASP A 496 -1.74 -5.35 -22.42
CA ASP A 496 -0.97 -6.25 -23.29
C ASP A 496 0.34 -6.74 -22.67
N VAL A 497 0.72 -6.24 -21.48
CA VAL A 497 1.91 -6.66 -20.75
C VAL A 497 1.52 -7.18 -19.38
N GLU A 498 2.02 -8.36 -19.03
CA GLU A 498 1.76 -8.96 -17.72
C GLU A 498 3.02 -8.90 -16.87
N PHE A 499 2.89 -8.41 -15.64
CA PHE A 499 3.96 -8.34 -14.66
C PHE A 499 3.76 -9.40 -13.57
N LEU A 500 4.86 -9.86 -13.00
CA LEU A 500 4.86 -10.74 -11.83
C LEU A 500 5.38 -9.95 -10.62
N GLY A 501 4.81 -10.18 -9.45
CA GLY A 501 5.26 -9.59 -8.18
C GLY A 501 4.10 -9.26 -7.24
N TRP A 502 4.16 -8.11 -6.55
CA TRP A 502 3.09 -7.66 -5.65
C TRP A 502 3.17 -6.15 -5.32
N GLY A 503 2.06 -5.60 -4.81
CA GLY A 503 1.95 -4.22 -4.36
C GLY A 503 1.72 -4.10 -2.86
N GLY A 504 2.05 -2.93 -2.30
CA GLY A 504 1.81 -2.57 -0.92
C GLY A 504 0.68 -1.56 -0.81
N SER A 505 -0.09 -1.67 0.28
CA SER A 505 -1.12 -0.70 0.61
C SER A 505 -0.51 0.71 0.67
N GLY A 506 -1.27 1.69 0.20
CA GLY A 506 -0.78 3.04 0.00
C GLY A 506 -0.36 3.30 -1.43
N GLY A 507 0.16 2.30 -2.17
CA GLY A 507 0.63 2.44 -3.56
C GLY A 507 2.05 1.97 -3.88
N SER A 508 2.79 1.33 -2.96
CA SER A 508 4.15 0.83 -3.27
C SER A 508 4.07 -0.38 -4.22
N ILE A 509 5.07 -0.56 -5.06
CA ILE A 509 5.11 -1.61 -6.08
C ILE A 509 6.47 -2.32 -6.08
N PHE A 510 6.42 -3.64 -6.20
CA PHE A 510 7.56 -4.52 -6.47
C PHE A 510 7.18 -5.48 -7.62
N LEU A 511 7.57 -5.14 -8.84
CA LEU A 511 7.18 -5.90 -10.03
C LEU A 511 8.37 -6.14 -10.96
N TRP A 512 8.31 -7.25 -11.69
CA TRP A 512 9.22 -7.54 -12.79
C TRP A 512 8.48 -8.09 -14.00
N ASN A 513 9.10 -7.92 -15.16
CA ASN A 513 8.69 -8.56 -16.40
C ASN A 513 9.92 -9.18 -17.07
N GLN A 514 9.86 -10.48 -17.29
CA GLN A 514 10.97 -11.26 -17.83
C GLN A 514 11.18 -11.02 -19.33
N GLU A 515 10.11 -10.86 -20.11
CA GLU A 515 10.15 -10.72 -21.58
C GLU A 515 10.75 -9.37 -22.00
N LEU A 516 10.32 -8.30 -21.33
CA LEU A 516 10.80 -6.94 -21.51
C LEU A 516 12.07 -6.65 -20.70
N LYS A 517 12.53 -7.58 -19.85
CA LYS A 517 13.70 -7.41 -18.98
C LYS A 517 13.62 -6.16 -18.10
N ILE A 518 12.46 -5.96 -17.48
CA ILE A 518 12.18 -4.82 -16.59
C ILE A 518 12.13 -5.30 -15.15
N GLY A 519 12.92 -4.67 -14.28
CA GLY A 519 12.72 -4.67 -12.83
C GLY A 519 12.23 -3.28 -12.39
N PHE A 520 11.07 -3.19 -11.75
CA PHE A 520 10.43 -1.91 -11.40
C PHE A 520 10.05 -1.86 -9.93
N SER A 521 10.36 -0.73 -9.29
CA SER A 521 9.86 -0.42 -7.96
C SER A 521 9.39 1.02 -7.84
N TYR A 522 8.38 1.21 -6.99
CA TYR A 522 7.92 2.51 -6.52
C TYR A 522 7.71 2.47 -5.02
N VAL A 523 8.24 3.45 -4.30
CA VAL A 523 8.14 3.56 -2.84
C VAL A 523 7.84 5.01 -2.47
N MET A 524 6.91 5.22 -1.55
CA MET A 524 6.40 6.55 -1.23
C MET A 524 5.82 6.59 0.18
N ASN A 525 5.66 7.80 0.70
CA ASN A 525 5.16 8.03 2.05
C ASN A 525 3.77 8.71 2.10
N ALA A 526 3.27 9.17 0.95
CA ALA A 526 1.90 9.63 0.78
C ALA A 526 0.97 8.43 0.52
N PHE A 527 0.17 8.06 1.52
CA PHE A 527 -0.65 6.85 1.51
C PHE A 527 -1.96 7.06 0.74
N HIS A 528 -2.10 6.40 -0.41
CA HIS A 528 -3.33 6.39 -1.20
C HIS A 528 -4.22 5.19 -0.88
N THR A 529 -5.47 5.21 -1.34
CA THR A 529 -6.46 4.16 -1.05
C THR A 529 -6.38 2.93 -1.96
N ALA A 530 -5.37 2.84 -2.83
CA ALA A 530 -5.22 1.74 -3.78
C ALA A 530 -4.48 0.54 -3.16
N LEU A 531 -4.78 -0.66 -3.66
CA LEU A 531 -4.19 -1.91 -3.16
C LEU A 531 -2.93 -2.34 -3.91
N LEU A 532 -2.93 -2.20 -5.24
CA LEU A 532 -1.88 -2.69 -6.12
C LEU A 532 -1.37 -1.54 -7.00
N GLY A 533 -0.60 -0.66 -6.38
CA GLY A 533 -0.21 0.58 -7.03
C GLY A 533 -1.39 1.53 -7.22
N ASP A 534 -1.06 2.79 -7.47
CA ASP A 534 -2.01 3.82 -7.87
C ASP A 534 -1.49 4.54 -9.13
N LYS A 535 -2.25 5.53 -9.62
CA LYS A 535 -1.91 6.26 -10.85
C LYS A 535 -0.50 6.85 -10.87
N ARG A 536 0.08 7.17 -9.73
CA ARG A 536 1.45 7.71 -9.62
C ARG A 536 2.44 6.65 -10.10
N SER A 537 2.37 5.46 -9.51
CA SER A 537 3.22 4.31 -9.83
C SER A 537 2.92 3.70 -11.21
N LEU A 538 1.63 3.60 -11.59
CA LEU A 538 1.20 3.00 -12.86
C LEU A 538 1.51 3.91 -14.05
N GLY A 539 1.41 5.23 -13.88
CA GLY A 539 1.83 6.19 -14.90
C GLY A 539 3.32 6.12 -15.20
N LEU A 540 4.15 5.95 -14.17
CA LEU A 540 5.59 5.73 -14.30
C LEU A 540 5.91 4.43 -15.03
N LEU A 541 5.32 3.32 -14.58
CA LEU A 541 5.53 2.01 -15.21
C LEU A 541 5.09 1.99 -16.67
N ARG A 542 3.96 2.64 -16.99
CA ARG A 542 3.48 2.77 -18.37
C ARG A 542 4.50 3.47 -19.25
N LYS A 543 5.03 4.61 -18.79
CA LYS A 543 6.02 5.35 -19.55
C LYS A 543 7.32 4.55 -19.74
N VAL A 544 7.73 3.76 -18.74
CA VAL A 544 8.87 2.83 -18.85
C VAL A 544 8.61 1.80 -19.95
N VAL A 545 7.44 1.14 -19.93
CA VAL A 545 7.09 0.11 -20.92
C VAL A 545 7.02 0.68 -22.33
N ASP A 546 6.43 1.87 -22.50
CA ASP A 546 6.35 2.54 -23.80
C ASP A 546 7.76 2.75 -24.39
N ILE A 547 8.69 3.29 -23.58
CA ILE A 547 10.09 3.51 -23.98
C ILE A 547 10.77 2.18 -24.34
N VAL A 548 10.59 1.13 -23.53
CA VAL A 548 11.20 -0.19 -23.79
C VAL A 548 10.67 -0.81 -25.08
N LYS A 549 9.36 -0.77 -25.32
CA LYS A 549 8.75 -1.27 -26.57
C LYS A 549 9.26 -0.51 -27.79
N GLU A 550 9.38 0.81 -27.69
CA GLU A 550 9.94 1.64 -28.77
C GLU A 550 11.41 1.30 -29.07
N GLN A 551 12.22 0.98 -28.04
CA GLN A 551 13.61 0.56 -28.24
C GLN A 551 13.70 -0.83 -28.85
N GLN A 552 12.88 -1.79 -28.41
CA GLN A 552 12.86 -3.15 -28.97
C GLN A 552 12.37 -3.19 -30.42
N GLN A 553 11.57 -2.23 -30.87
CA GLN A 553 11.16 -2.12 -32.28
C GLN A 553 12.24 -1.53 -33.20
N LYS A 554 13.22 -0.81 -32.64
CA LYS A 554 14.30 -0.17 -33.40
C LYS A 554 15.52 -1.08 -33.61
N ASN A 555 15.64 -2.12 -32.78
CA ASN A 555 16.67 -3.15 -32.85
C ASN A 555 16.13 -4.41 -33.55
#